data_AF-A0A939NIM6-F1
#
_entry.id   AF-A0A939NIM6-F1
#
_cell.length_a   1.000
_cell.length_b   1.000
_cell.length_c   1.000
_cell.angle_alpha   90.00
_cell.angle_beta   90.00
_cell.angle_gamma   90.00
#
_symmetry.space_group_name_H-M   'P 1'
#
loop_
_entity.id
_entity.type
_entity.pdbx_description
1 polymer ?
#
loop_
_entity_poly.entity_id
_entity_poly.type
_entity_poly.pdbx_seq_one_letter_code
_entity_poly.pdbx_strand_id
1 'polypeptide(L)'
;MANTRLLSYAQKEILQIEQFYENTSINNIAGIVHMNNGLGYDEVNEAFNKIIEQHDTLRIRVTREEGEYKQYLVDYEHQNFEFIDFIKMKLVMISGYEKVLL
;
A
#
# COMPACT_ATOMS: atom_id res chain seq x y z
N MET A 1 -16.53 -8.32 -18.00
CA MET A 1 -16.89 -7.50 -16.82
C MET A 1 -16.51 -8.32 -15.59
N ALA A 2 -15.79 -7.74 -14.63
CA ALA A 2 -15.46 -8.44 -13.39
C ALA A 2 -16.76 -8.79 -12.65
N ASN A 3 -16.80 -9.95 -11.98
CA ASN A 3 -17.99 -10.39 -11.25
C ASN A 3 -18.09 -9.59 -9.92
N THR A 4 -18.89 -8.52 -9.92
CA THR A 4 -19.05 -7.62 -8.78
C THR A 4 -20.07 -8.15 -7.76
N ARG A 5 -19.83 -7.89 -6.48
CA ARG A 5 -20.63 -8.36 -5.33
C ARG A 5 -20.94 -7.21 -4.38
N LEU A 6 -22.01 -7.34 -3.59
CA LEU A 6 -22.34 -6.35 -2.57
C LEU A 6 -21.27 -6.26 -1.48
N LEU A 7 -21.07 -5.05 -0.95
CA LEU A 7 -20.24 -4.82 0.23
C LEU A 7 -20.88 -5.44 1.49
N SER A 8 -20.04 -5.93 2.40
CA SER A 8 -20.47 -6.28 3.75
C SER A 8 -20.93 -5.03 4.52
N TYR A 9 -21.67 -5.22 5.60
CA TYR A 9 -22.12 -4.10 6.44
C TYR A 9 -20.93 -3.26 6.95
N ALA A 10 -19.89 -3.90 7.48
CA ALA A 10 -18.68 -3.21 7.95
C ALA A 10 -17.94 -2.48 6.82
N GLN A 11 -17.85 -3.07 5.61
CA GLN A 11 -17.23 -2.39 4.46
C GLN A 11 -18.02 -1.13 4.05
N LYS A 12 -19.36 -1.15 4.17
CA LYS A 12 -20.20 0.03 3.90
C LYS A 12 -19.96 1.13 4.92
N GLU A 13 -19.83 0.80 6.20
CA GLU A 13 -19.56 1.79 7.26
C GLU A 13 -18.20 2.47 7.05
N ILE A 14 -17.15 1.70 6.76
CA ILE A 14 -15.81 2.24 6.44
C ILE A 14 -15.89 3.18 5.23
N LEU A 15 -16.57 2.77 4.16
CA LEU A 15 -16.71 3.60 2.96
C LEU A 15 -17.52 4.88 3.21
N GLN A 16 -18.55 4.83 4.06
CA GLN A 16 -19.32 6.02 4.44
C GLN A 16 -18.44 7.05 5.18
N ILE A 17 -17.56 6.57 6.07
CA ILE A 17 -16.59 7.44 6.76
C ILE A 17 -15.60 8.05 5.76
N GLU A 18 -15.11 7.26 4.79
CA GLU A 18 -14.22 7.76 3.72
C GLU A 18 -14.88 8.87 2.89
N GLN A 19 -16.15 8.71 2.53
CA GLN A 19 -16.91 9.69 1.76
C GLN A 19 -17.21 10.96 2.55
N PHE A 20 -17.33 10.88 3.87
CA PHE A 20 -17.57 12.06 4.68
C PHE A 20 -16.29 12.87 4.90
N TYR A 21 -15.16 12.19 5.05
CA TYR A 21 -13.84 12.79 5.26
C TYR A 21 -12.93 12.59 4.03
N GLU A 22 -13.40 13.03 2.86
CA GLU A 22 -12.67 12.88 1.61
C GLU A 22 -11.27 13.51 1.68
N ASN A 23 -10.31 12.89 0.98
CA ASN A 23 -8.91 13.34 0.92
C ASN A 23 -8.18 13.36 2.27
N THR A 24 -8.60 12.51 3.21
CA THR A 24 -7.91 12.29 4.48
C THR A 24 -7.38 10.86 4.56
N SER A 25 -6.57 10.58 5.59
CA SER A 25 -6.07 9.23 5.85
C SER A 25 -6.91 8.47 6.89
N ILE A 26 -8.19 8.83 7.08
CA ILE A 26 -9.02 8.36 8.19
C ILE A 26 -9.14 6.84 8.26
N ASN A 27 -9.15 6.15 7.10
CA ASN A 27 -9.23 4.70 7.00
C ASN A 27 -7.89 4.01 6.69
N ASN A 28 -6.77 4.74 6.71
CA ASN A 28 -5.46 4.15 6.48
C ASN A 28 -4.93 3.48 7.75
N ILE A 29 -4.67 2.18 7.69
CA ILE A 29 -3.95 1.46 8.74
C ILE A 29 -2.48 1.39 8.35
N ALA A 30 -1.61 2.01 9.16
CA ALA A 30 -0.16 2.04 8.95
C ALA A 30 0.58 1.41 10.13
N GLY A 31 1.72 0.77 9.85
CA GLY A 31 2.60 0.18 10.84
C GLY A 31 4.07 0.28 10.42
N ILE A 32 4.96 0.31 11.41
CA ILE A 32 6.41 0.32 11.19
C ILE A 32 7.00 -0.89 11.89
N VAL A 33 7.83 -1.65 11.17
CA VAL A 33 8.53 -2.82 11.70
C VAL A 33 10.03 -2.60 11.57
N HIS A 34 10.75 -2.77 12.68
CA HIS A 34 12.21 -2.77 12.68
C HIS A 34 12.72 -4.20 12.63
N MET A 35 13.58 -4.52 11.66
CA MET A 35 14.18 -5.84 11.49
C MET A 35 15.68 -5.75 11.78
N ASN A 36 16.17 -6.55 12.72
CA ASN A 36 17.58 -6.55 13.15
C ASN A 36 18.45 -7.55 12.36
N ASN A 37 17.83 -8.29 11.45
CA ASN A 37 18.38 -9.38 10.68
C ASN A 37 18.64 -8.92 9.24
N GLY A 38 19.67 -9.49 8.60
CA GLY A 38 20.14 -9.13 7.24
C GLY A 38 19.19 -9.57 6.11
N LEU A 39 17.88 -9.45 6.31
CA LEU A 39 16.89 -9.62 5.26
C LEU A 39 17.11 -8.54 4.20
N GLY A 40 17.38 -8.98 2.97
CA GLY A 40 17.49 -8.09 1.84
C GLY A 40 16.13 -7.62 1.36
N TYR A 41 16.16 -6.65 0.45
CA TYR A 41 14.97 -6.15 -0.21
C TYR A 41 14.22 -7.28 -0.94
N ASP A 42 14.94 -8.15 -1.64
CA ASP A 42 14.35 -9.20 -2.48
C ASP A 42 13.54 -10.20 -1.64
N GLU A 43 14.04 -10.61 -0.47
CA GLU A 43 13.32 -11.53 0.42
C GLU A 43 12.05 -10.90 0.99
N VAL A 44 12.09 -9.61 1.35
CA VAL A 44 10.93 -8.88 1.88
C VAL A 44 9.89 -8.66 0.77
N ASN A 45 10.34 -8.26 -0.42
CA ASN A 45 9.48 -8.06 -1.58
C ASN A 45 8.74 -9.36 -1.95
N GLU A 46 9.45 -10.48 -1.93
CA GLU A 46 8.86 -11.80 -2.22
C GLU A 46 7.90 -12.25 -1.10
N ALA A 47 8.21 -11.97 0.16
CA ALA A 47 7.30 -12.26 1.27
C ALA A 47 5.97 -11.51 1.13
N PHE A 48 5.99 -10.22 0.77
CA PHE A 48 4.76 -9.46 0.53
C PHE A 48 3.97 -9.98 -0.66
N ASN A 49 4.64 -10.33 -1.76
CA ASN A 49 3.99 -10.94 -2.91
C ASN A 49 3.25 -12.24 -2.53
N LYS A 50 3.89 -13.13 -1.76
CA LYS A 50 3.26 -14.37 -1.28
C LYS A 50 2.06 -14.11 -0.38
N ILE A 51 2.13 -13.12 0.52
CA ILE A 51 1.01 -12.76 1.40
C ILE A 51 -0.19 -12.27 0.57
N ILE A 52 0.05 -11.45 -0.46
CA ILE A 52 -1.02 -10.93 -1.33
C ILE A 52 -1.62 -12.03 -2.22
N GLU A 53 -0.78 -12.92 -2.75
CA GLU A 53 -1.24 -14.07 -3.53
C GLU A 53 -2.17 -14.98 -2.69
N GLN A 54 -1.75 -15.31 -1.46
CA GLN A 54 -2.45 -16.24 -0.57
C GLN A 54 -3.75 -15.68 0.04
N HIS A 55 -3.93 -14.37 0.07
CA HIS A 55 -5.07 -13.74 0.74
C HIS A 55 -5.91 -12.86 -0.19
N ASP A 56 -7.03 -13.42 -0.67
CA ASP A 56 -8.01 -12.73 -1.52
C ASP A 56 -8.42 -11.36 -0.96
N THR A 57 -8.54 -11.22 0.37
CA THR A 57 -8.94 -9.96 1.03
C THR A 57 -8.03 -8.78 0.68
N LEU A 58 -6.74 -9.03 0.44
CA LEU A 58 -5.76 -7.99 0.04
C LEU A 58 -5.88 -7.60 -1.43
N ARG A 59 -6.65 -8.35 -2.21
CA ARG A 59 -6.90 -8.15 -3.63
C ARG A 59 -8.35 -7.73 -3.91
N ILE A 60 -9.12 -7.41 -2.88
CA ILE A 60 -10.46 -6.85 -3.04
C ILE A 60 -10.33 -5.38 -3.46
N ARG A 61 -11.06 -5.02 -4.53
CA ARG A 61 -11.24 -3.63 -4.96
C ARG A 61 -12.70 -3.23 -4.85
N VAL A 62 -12.93 -1.94 -4.62
CA VAL A 62 -14.27 -1.34 -4.58
C VAL A 62 -14.46 -0.50 -5.84
N THR A 63 -15.63 -0.62 -6.45
CA THR A 63 -16.08 0.18 -7.60
C THR A 63 -17.50 0.67 -7.37
N ARG A 64 -17.92 1.66 -8.15
CA ARG A 64 -19.30 2.15 -8.16
C ARG A 64 -19.93 1.81 -9.50
N GLU A 65 -20.96 0.97 -9.49
CA GLU A 65 -21.71 0.54 -10.67
C GLU A 65 -23.19 0.87 -10.46
N GLU A 66 -23.83 1.53 -11.44
CA GLU A 66 -25.27 1.86 -11.39
C GLU A 66 -25.68 2.63 -10.12
N GLY A 67 -24.76 3.44 -9.58
CA GLY A 67 -24.98 4.24 -8.37
C GLY A 67 -24.68 3.51 -7.06
N GLU A 68 -24.48 2.19 -7.08
CA GLU A 68 -24.17 1.37 -5.90
C GLU A 68 -22.69 0.98 -5.82
N TYR A 69 -22.15 0.95 -4.61
CA TYR A 69 -20.80 0.44 -4.38
C TYR A 69 -20.80 -1.08 -4.30
N LYS A 70 -19.89 -1.68 -5.07
CA LYS A 70 -19.67 -3.12 -5.15
C LYS A 70 -18.20 -3.44 -5.01
N GLN A 71 -17.90 -4.67 -4.61
CA GLN A 71 -16.55 -5.20 -4.54
C GLN A 71 -16.32 -6.27 -5.60
N TYR A 72 -15.08 -6.43 -6.01
CA TYR A 72 -14.64 -7.53 -6.85
C TYR A 72 -13.23 -7.93 -6.47
N LEU A 73 -12.90 -9.18 -6.76
CA LEU A 73 -11.56 -9.72 -6.59
C LEU A 73 -10.77 -9.49 -7.87
N VAL A 74 -9.54 -9.00 -7.76
CA VAL A 74 -8.59 -9.02 -8.87
C VAL A 74 -7.66 -10.23 -8.76
N ASP A 75 -7.22 -10.71 -9.91
CA ASP A 75 -6.19 -11.75 -9.98
C ASP A 75 -4.89 -11.24 -9.35
N TYR A 76 -4.11 -12.17 -8.83
CA TYR A 76 -2.79 -11.85 -8.31
C TYR A 76 -1.86 -11.45 -9.46
N GLU A 77 -1.10 -10.37 -9.24
CA GLU A 77 -0.01 -9.94 -10.10
C GLU A 77 1.23 -9.68 -9.24
N HIS A 78 2.38 -10.19 -9.67
CA HIS A 78 3.64 -9.93 -8.99
C HIS A 78 4.04 -8.47 -9.16
N GLN A 79 4.50 -7.85 -8.08
CA GLN A 79 4.89 -6.44 -8.06
C GLN A 79 6.19 -6.21 -7.30
N ASN A 80 6.88 -5.13 -7.68
CA ASN A 80 8.04 -4.63 -6.97
C ASN A 80 7.63 -3.45 -6.09
N PHE A 81 7.80 -3.60 -4.78
CA PHE A 81 7.51 -2.55 -3.81
C PHE A 81 8.63 -1.51 -3.77
N GLU A 82 8.30 -0.27 -3.42
CA GLU A 82 9.28 0.80 -3.34
C GLU A 82 10.34 0.50 -2.28
N PHE A 83 11.62 0.63 -2.65
CA PHE A 83 12.75 0.53 -1.75
C PHE A 83 13.51 1.84 -1.70
N ILE A 84 13.65 2.38 -0.48
CA ILE A 84 14.34 3.63 -0.24
C ILE A 84 15.60 3.34 0.60
N ASP A 85 16.76 3.54 -0.02
CA ASP A 85 18.06 3.46 0.66
C ASP A 85 18.43 4.83 1.24
N PHE A 86 18.12 5.02 2.52
CA PHE A 86 18.41 6.25 3.25
C PHE A 86 19.91 6.55 3.40
N ILE A 87 20.80 5.55 3.25
CA ILE A 87 22.25 5.74 3.32
C ILE A 87 22.74 6.38 2.03
N LYS A 88 22.34 5.84 0.87
CA LYS A 88 22.70 6.41 -0.44
C LYS A 88 22.07 7.78 -0.68
N MET A 89 20.86 8.00 -0.17
CA MET A 89 20.18 9.30 -0.27
C MET A 89 20.99 10.44 0.38
N LYS A 90 21.73 10.16 1.44
CA LYS A 90 22.58 11.15 2.12
C LYS A 90 23.77 11.57 1.26
N LEU A 91 24.33 10.69 0.42
CA LEU A 91 25.49 11.01 -0.43
C LEU A 91 25.17 12.08 -1.47
N VAL A 92 23.96 12.07 -2.03
CA VAL A 92 23.48 13.10 -2.97
C VAL A 92 23.36 14.46 -2.27
N MET A 93 22.86 14.47 -1.02
CA MET A 93 22.74 15.70 -0.24
C MET A 93 24.10 16.26 0.19
N ILE A 94 25.09 15.43 0.49
CA ILE A 94 26.43 15.90 0.89
C ILE A 94 27.24 16.41 -0.32
N SER A 95 27.00 15.86 -1.52
CA SER A 95 27.66 16.34 -2.76
C SER A 95 27.17 17.73 -3.23
N GLY A 96 26.09 18.26 -2.65
CA GLY A 96 25.51 19.56 -2.98
C GLY A 96 25.91 20.72 -2.05
N TYR A 97 26.70 20.46 -1.01
CA TYR A 97 27.27 21.52 -0.17
C TYR A 97 28.74 21.72 -0.55
N GLU A 98 28.99 22.70 -1.42
CA GLU A 98 30.30 23.36 -1.44
C GLU A 98 30.63 23.81 -0.01
N LYS A 99 31.85 23.48 0.42
CA LYS A 99 32.50 24.10 1.57
C LYS A 99 32.34 25.61 1.46
N VAL A 100 31.49 26.20 2.28
CA VAL A 100 31.75 27.54 2.81
C VAL A 100 32.28 27.33 4.21
N LEU A 101 33.62 27.24 4.28
CA LEU A 101 34.34 27.52 5.52
C LEU A 101 34.14 29.01 5.85
N LEU A 102 33.61 29.29 7.03
CA LEU A 102 34.15 30.31 7.93
C LEU A 102 34.40 29.66 9.28
#